data_AF-A0A0M0WCB9-F1
#
_entry.id   AF-A0A0M0WCB9-F1
#
_cell.length_a   1.000
_cell.length_b   1.000
_cell.length_c   1.000
_cell.angle_alpha   90.00
_cell.angle_beta   90.00
_cell.angle_gamma   90.00
#
_symmetry.space_group_name_H-M   'P 1'
#
loop_
_entity.id
_entity.type
_entity.pdbx_description
1 polymer ?
#
loop_
_entity_poly.entity_id
_entity_poly.type
_entity_poly.pdbx_seq_one_letter_code
_entity_poly.pdbx_strand_id
1 'polypeptide(L)'
;MNLSMTRIQAILIKDYKEFSRNYAVSLMVLMPLFLAFLYSKSGSATIATYFLSINIAFSMVTTYVQCCLIAEEKEKNTLRSLMLSPASLGDILIGKSLFVFIITMVIVALIIFIVGYSPANLFILAIALILSTVFYIAIGTLCGLFAKTVMEGSLIILPVILIFSFGPLALALSSSSPISKIAEWLPSSQLVLLAEALEGTYTTMDVIIPMVAIIVWSLVTWIAAGFIYKKRMVD
;
A
#
# COMPACT_ATOMS: atom_id res chain seq x y z
N MET A 1 -26.53 11.96 0.76
CA MET A 1 -25.84 10.70 1.13
C MET A 1 -25.48 10.80 2.60
N ASN A 2 -26.15 10.07 3.49
CA ASN A 2 -25.74 10.00 4.90
C ASN A 2 -24.79 8.82 5.06
N LEU A 3 -23.47 9.11 5.10
CA LEU A 3 -22.47 8.18 5.63
C LEU A 3 -22.93 7.73 7.02
N SER A 4 -23.11 6.43 7.24
CA SER A 4 -23.45 5.93 8.57
C SER A 4 -22.27 5.15 9.13
N MET A 5 -21.74 5.60 10.26
CA MET A 5 -20.60 4.98 10.95
C MET A 5 -20.84 3.48 11.25
N THR A 6 -22.09 3.11 11.54
CA THR A 6 -22.50 1.72 11.82
C THR A 6 -22.30 0.79 10.62
N ARG A 7 -22.55 1.25 9.39
CA ARG A 7 -22.32 0.47 8.16
C ARG A 7 -20.84 0.26 7.90
N ILE A 8 -20.02 1.29 8.07
CA ILE A 8 -18.56 1.20 7.93
C ILE A 8 -18.00 0.18 8.93
N GLN A 9 -18.43 0.26 10.20
CA GLN A 9 -18.01 -0.70 11.23
C GLN A 9 -18.42 -2.14 10.91
N ALA A 10 -19.64 -2.36 10.39
CA ALA A 10 -20.09 -3.70 9.99
C ALA A 10 -19.21 -4.27 8.86
N ILE A 11 -18.83 -3.44 7.88
CA ILE A 11 -17.93 -3.83 6.79
C ILE A 11 -16.54 -4.18 7.34
N LEU A 12 -15.98 -3.37 8.24
CA LEU A 12 -14.69 -3.65 8.89
C LEU A 12 -14.68 -5.00 9.61
N ILE A 13 -15.71 -5.31 10.39
CA ILE A 13 -15.79 -6.57 11.16
C ILE A 13 -15.92 -7.76 10.21
N LYS A 14 -16.71 -7.61 9.13
CA LYS A 14 -16.82 -8.63 8.08
C LYS A 14 -15.46 -8.88 7.42
N ASP A 15 -14.79 -7.84 6.93
CA ASP A 15 -13.51 -7.95 6.23
C ASP A 15 -12.42 -8.53 7.15
N TYR A 16 -12.40 -8.20 8.44
CA TYR A 16 -11.51 -8.82 9.44
C TYR A 16 -11.72 -10.34 9.54
N LYS A 17 -12.98 -10.77 9.64
CA LYS A 17 -13.32 -12.18 9.76
C LYS A 17 -12.99 -12.95 8.48
N GLU A 18 -13.22 -12.35 7.31
CA GLU A 18 -12.84 -12.94 6.02
C GLU A 18 -11.31 -13.04 5.88
N PHE A 19 -10.58 -11.96 6.18
CA PHE A 19 -9.13 -11.92 6.18
C PHE A 19 -8.52 -13.01 7.08
N SER A 20 -8.99 -13.13 8.31
CA SER A 20 -8.47 -14.13 9.27
C SER A 20 -8.73 -15.58 8.88
N ARG A 21 -9.76 -15.83 8.06
CA ARG A 21 -10.09 -17.18 7.55
C ARG A 21 -9.34 -17.52 6.27
N ASN A 22 -8.85 -16.51 5.54
CA ASN A 22 -8.06 -16.70 4.33
C ASN A 22 -6.58 -16.85 4.69
N TYR A 23 -6.14 -18.09 4.90
CA TYR A 23 -4.76 -18.40 5.26
C TYR A 23 -3.74 -17.91 4.21
N ALA A 24 -4.09 -17.93 2.92
CA ALA A 24 -3.19 -17.45 1.87
C ALA A 24 -2.92 -15.94 2.00
N VAL A 25 -3.97 -15.16 2.27
CA VAL A 25 -3.83 -13.70 2.47
C VAL A 25 -3.13 -13.40 3.79
N SER A 26 -3.48 -14.10 4.87
CA SER A 26 -2.83 -13.94 6.17
C SER A 26 -1.33 -14.26 6.13
N LEU A 27 -0.92 -15.30 5.40
CA LEU A 27 0.49 -15.66 5.22
C LEU A 27 1.27 -14.59 4.45
N MET A 28 0.67 -13.97 3.44
CA MET A 28 1.34 -12.87 2.71
C MET A 28 1.63 -11.67 3.61
N VAL A 29 0.80 -11.42 4.63
CA VAL A 29 1.04 -10.34 5.60
C VAL A 29 2.22 -10.63 6.53
N LEU A 30 2.53 -11.90 6.78
CA LEU A 30 3.67 -12.31 7.60
C LEU A 30 5.01 -12.24 6.85
N MET A 31 5.01 -12.30 5.52
CA MET A 31 6.23 -12.32 4.71
C MET A 31 7.14 -11.08 4.93
N PRO A 32 6.64 -9.84 4.89
CA PRO A 32 7.46 -8.66 5.17
C PRO A 32 8.02 -8.64 6.61
N LEU A 33 7.27 -9.17 7.60
CA LEU A 33 7.75 -9.28 8.98
C LEU A 33 8.90 -10.29 9.10
N PHE A 34 8.79 -11.42 8.39
CA PHE A 34 9.84 -12.41 8.33
C PHE A 34 11.12 -11.84 7.68
N LEU A 35 10.99 -11.10 6.58
CA LEU A 35 12.11 -10.42 5.95
C LEU A 35 12.74 -9.36 6.87
N ALA A 36 11.93 -8.54 7.53
CA ALA A 36 12.39 -7.57 8.51
C ALA A 36 13.22 -8.23 9.62
N PHE A 37 12.76 -9.39 10.12
CA PHE A 37 13.51 -10.17 11.10
C PHE A 37 14.84 -10.67 10.55
N LEU A 38 14.88 -11.23 9.35
CA LEU A 38 16.14 -11.66 8.72
C LEU A 38 17.13 -10.51 8.55
N TYR A 39 16.65 -9.35 8.08
CA TYR A 39 17.52 -8.18 7.90
C TYR A 39 18.04 -7.64 9.21
N SER A 40 17.25 -7.65 10.29
CA SER A 40 17.72 -7.27 11.63
C SER A 40 18.90 -8.13 12.11
N LYS A 41 18.99 -9.38 11.65
CA LYS A 41 20.08 -10.31 12.00
C LYS A 41 21.27 -10.26 11.04
N SER A 42 21.11 -9.68 9.86
CA SER A 42 22.16 -9.62 8.83
C SER A 42 23.30 -8.64 9.16
N GLY A 43 23.12 -7.76 10.14
CA GLY A 43 24.10 -6.72 10.49
C GLY A 43 24.21 -5.56 9.49
N SER A 44 23.47 -5.61 8.37
CA SER A 44 23.40 -4.53 7.38
C SER A 44 22.35 -3.49 7.78
N ALA A 45 22.78 -2.51 8.57
CA ALA A 45 21.98 -1.40 9.06
C ALA A 45 22.06 -0.20 8.10
N THR A 46 21.48 -0.32 6.91
CA THR A 46 21.36 0.81 5.96
C THR A 46 19.90 1.22 5.81
N ILE A 47 19.66 2.50 5.54
CA ILE A 47 18.30 3.03 5.31
C ILE A 47 17.61 2.26 4.18
N ALA A 48 18.34 1.96 3.11
CA ALA A 48 17.85 1.18 1.99
C ALA A 48 17.36 -0.22 2.40
N THR A 49 18.06 -0.93 3.30
CA THR A 49 17.62 -2.27 3.77
C THR A 49 16.40 -2.20 4.67
N TYR A 50 16.29 -1.16 5.50
CA TYR A 50 15.12 -0.92 6.35
C TYR A 50 13.88 -0.61 5.51
N PHE A 51 14.03 0.30 4.56
CA PHE A 51 12.94 0.73 3.69
C PHE A 51 12.59 -0.30 2.61
N LEU A 52 13.47 -1.25 2.29
CA LEU A 52 13.10 -2.41 1.48
C LEU A 52 12.00 -3.23 2.15
N SER A 53 12.13 -3.53 3.44
CA SER A 53 11.11 -4.27 4.20
C SER A 53 9.78 -3.51 4.26
N ILE A 54 9.86 -2.18 4.44
CA ILE A 54 8.69 -1.29 4.47
C ILE A 54 8.01 -1.21 3.09
N ASN A 55 8.77 -1.07 2.00
CA ASN A 55 8.24 -1.03 0.63
C ASN A 55 7.62 -2.38 0.23
N ILE A 56 8.22 -3.49 0.65
CA ILE A 56 7.61 -4.82 0.49
C ILE A 56 6.31 -4.90 1.30
N ALA A 57 6.24 -4.36 2.52
CA ALA A 57 5.00 -4.32 3.26
C ALA A 57 3.91 -3.50 2.54
N PHE A 58 4.24 -2.33 2.01
CA PHE A 58 3.27 -1.54 1.27
C PHE A 58 2.79 -2.22 -0.03
N SER A 59 3.70 -2.78 -0.81
CA SER A 59 3.34 -3.42 -2.07
C SER A 59 2.67 -4.78 -1.88
N MET A 60 3.08 -5.57 -0.89
CA MET A 60 2.62 -6.95 -0.68
C MET A 60 1.52 -7.08 0.38
N VAL A 61 1.40 -6.15 1.34
CA VAL A 61 0.31 -6.14 2.32
C VAL A 61 -0.78 -5.20 1.84
N THR A 62 -0.46 -3.91 1.68
CA THR A 62 -1.49 -2.90 1.39
C THR A 62 -2.14 -3.14 0.03
N THR A 63 -1.35 -3.28 -1.03
CA THR A 63 -1.89 -3.46 -2.39
C THR A 63 -2.59 -4.82 -2.51
N TYR A 64 -1.97 -5.89 -2.00
CA TYR A 64 -2.51 -7.24 -2.11
C TYR A 64 -3.80 -7.43 -1.34
N VAL A 65 -3.82 -7.07 -0.05
CA VAL A 65 -5.02 -7.21 0.78
C VAL A 65 -6.16 -6.37 0.21
N GLN A 66 -5.90 -5.14 -0.22
CA GLN A 66 -6.91 -4.29 -0.86
C GLN A 66 -7.47 -4.90 -2.15
N CYS A 67 -6.60 -5.44 -3.01
CA CYS A 67 -7.03 -6.09 -4.25
C CYS A 67 -7.86 -7.35 -3.96
N CYS A 68 -7.40 -8.19 -3.04
CA CYS A 68 -8.09 -9.42 -2.66
C CYS A 68 -9.48 -9.13 -2.10
N LEU A 69 -9.62 -8.14 -1.22
CA LEU A 69 -10.93 -7.76 -0.64
C LEU A 69 -11.93 -7.27 -1.69
N ILE A 70 -11.46 -6.68 -2.79
CA ILE A 70 -12.33 -6.24 -3.90
C ILE A 70 -12.61 -7.41 -4.85
N ALA A 71 -11.58 -8.17 -5.20
CA ALA A 71 -11.69 -9.34 -6.09
C ALA A 71 -12.59 -10.42 -5.48
N GLU A 72 -12.55 -10.61 -4.16
CA GLU A 72 -13.40 -11.58 -3.45
C GLU A 72 -14.89 -11.20 -3.53
N GLU A 73 -15.23 -9.91 -3.48
CA GLU A 73 -16.62 -9.47 -3.66
C GLU A 73 -17.10 -9.61 -5.10
N LYS A 74 -16.20 -9.46 -6.09
CA LYS A 74 -16.46 -9.78 -7.49
C LYS A 74 -16.74 -11.27 -7.66
N GLU A 75 -15.86 -12.11 -7.13
CA GLU A 75 -15.89 -13.57 -7.27
C GLU A 75 -17.14 -14.18 -6.65
N LYS A 76 -17.53 -13.72 -5.44
CA LYS A 76 -18.72 -14.21 -4.73
C LYS A 76 -20.05 -13.64 -5.27
N ASN A 77 -20.02 -12.83 -6.34
CA ASN A 77 -21.19 -12.07 -6.84
C ASN A 77 -21.89 -11.21 -5.75
N THR A 78 -21.20 -10.92 -4.65
CA THR A 78 -21.77 -10.14 -3.54
C THR A 78 -21.77 -8.65 -3.84
N LEU A 79 -20.99 -8.19 -4.84
CA LEU A 79 -21.08 -6.83 -5.37
C LEU A 79 -22.51 -6.48 -5.84
N ARG A 80 -23.19 -7.39 -6.55
CA ARG A 80 -24.57 -7.16 -7.04
C ARG A 80 -25.60 -7.17 -5.89
N SER A 81 -25.37 -8.00 -4.87
CA SER A 81 -26.15 -8.03 -3.64
C SER A 81 -25.94 -6.77 -2.78
N LEU A 82 -24.72 -6.23 -2.76
CA LEU A 82 -24.39 -4.98 -2.07
C LEU A 82 -24.93 -3.74 -2.78
N MET A 83 -25.12 -3.79 -4.11
CA MET A 83 -25.86 -2.76 -4.86
C MET A 83 -27.37 -2.76 -4.57
N LEU A 84 -27.91 -3.86 -4.03
CA LEU A 84 -29.30 -3.98 -3.57
C LEU A 84 -29.45 -3.68 -2.08
N SER A 85 -28.34 -3.55 -1.35
CA SER A 85 -28.26 -3.04 0.01
C SER A 85 -28.26 -1.50 -0.02
N PRO A 86 -28.84 -0.81 0.98
CA PRO A 86 -28.85 0.66 1.02
C PRO A 86 -27.46 1.31 1.20
N ALA A 87 -26.37 0.53 1.28
CA ALA A 87 -24.99 1.03 1.42
C ALA A 87 -24.51 1.66 0.11
N SER A 88 -24.00 2.89 0.18
CA SER A 88 -23.43 3.52 -1.02
C SER A 88 -22.09 2.87 -1.37
N LEU A 89 -21.77 2.82 -2.67
CA LEU A 89 -20.49 2.31 -3.15
C LEU A 89 -19.27 3.02 -2.51
N GLY A 90 -19.42 4.30 -2.17
CA GLY A 90 -18.43 5.05 -1.40
C GLY A 90 -18.24 4.54 0.02
N ASP A 91 -19.31 4.14 0.71
CA ASP A 91 -19.22 3.56 2.07
C ASP A 91 -18.44 2.24 2.06
N ILE A 92 -18.60 1.43 1.00
CA ILE A 92 -17.92 0.15 0.84
C ILE A 92 -16.42 0.34 0.58
N LEU A 93 -16.06 1.22 -0.36
CA LEU A 93 -14.66 1.51 -0.65
C LEU A 93 -13.95 2.12 0.56
N ILE A 94 -14.58 3.11 1.22
CA ILE A 94 -14.00 3.76 2.41
C ILE A 94 -13.83 2.74 3.54
N GLY A 95 -14.82 1.87 3.77
CA GLY A 95 -14.73 0.82 4.79
C GLY A 95 -13.58 -0.14 4.53
N LYS A 96 -13.44 -0.65 3.30
CA LYS A 96 -12.35 -1.56 2.92
C LYS A 96 -10.98 -0.89 3.02
N SER A 97 -10.86 0.32 2.49
CA SER A 97 -9.63 1.10 2.56
C SER A 97 -9.22 1.40 4.00
N LEU A 98 -10.18 1.67 4.90
CA LEU A 98 -9.92 1.88 6.32
C LEU A 98 -9.40 0.61 7.01
N PHE A 99 -9.97 -0.57 6.69
CA PHE A 99 -9.47 -1.84 7.19
C PHE A 99 -8.01 -2.08 6.80
N VAL A 100 -7.71 -1.93 5.51
CA VAL A 100 -6.36 -2.12 4.96
C VAL A 100 -5.39 -1.09 5.53
N PHE A 101 -5.83 0.14 5.73
CA PHE A 101 -5.04 1.19 6.36
C PHE A 101 -4.60 0.79 7.77
N ILE A 102 -5.54 0.33 8.61
CA ILE A 102 -5.24 -0.10 9.99
C ILE A 102 -4.25 -1.25 10.00
N ILE A 103 -4.48 -2.31 9.21
CA ILE A 103 -3.56 -3.46 9.14
C ILE A 103 -2.18 -3.02 8.67
N THR A 104 -2.12 -2.19 7.62
CA THR A 104 -0.84 -1.71 7.08
C THR A 104 -0.06 -0.94 8.13
N MET A 105 -0.69 -0.01 8.84
CA MET A 105 -0.01 0.78 9.88
C MET A 105 0.51 -0.09 11.02
N VAL A 106 -0.25 -1.11 11.45
CA VAL A 106 0.20 -2.09 12.45
C VAL A 106 1.42 -2.84 11.95
N ILE A 107 1.39 -3.35 10.72
CA ILE A 107 2.50 -4.15 10.16
C ILE A 107 3.75 -3.28 9.95
N VAL A 108 3.61 -2.07 9.42
CA VAL A 108 4.73 -1.15 9.25
C VAL A 108 5.34 -0.77 10.59
N ALA A 109 4.53 -0.50 11.62
CA ALA A 109 5.03 -0.23 12.97
C ALA A 109 5.81 -1.43 13.55
N LEU A 110 5.30 -2.66 13.36
CA LEU A 110 6.00 -3.87 13.76
C LEU A 110 7.33 -4.05 13.01
N ILE A 111 7.37 -3.76 11.71
CA ILE A 111 8.61 -3.81 10.91
C ILE A 111 9.63 -2.82 11.45
N ILE A 112 9.25 -1.56 11.66
CA ILE A 112 10.14 -0.53 12.22
C ILE A 112 10.70 -0.98 13.57
N PHE A 113 9.85 -1.57 14.42
CA PHE A 113 10.26 -2.12 15.72
C PHE A 113 11.24 -3.29 15.60
N ILE A 114 10.96 -4.27 14.73
CA ILE A 114 11.82 -5.46 14.52
C ILE A 114 13.19 -5.05 13.96
N VAL A 115 13.19 -4.09 13.04
CA VAL A 115 14.40 -3.58 12.39
C VAL A 115 15.21 -2.67 13.33
N GLY A 116 14.59 -2.11 14.36
CA GLY A 116 15.23 -1.20 15.30
C GLY A 116 15.48 0.19 14.71
N TYR A 117 14.68 0.60 13.73
CA TYR A 117 14.87 1.88 13.05
C TYR A 117 14.39 3.05 13.92
N SER A 118 15.31 3.97 14.26
CA SER A 118 15.02 5.17 15.05
C SER A 118 15.19 6.43 14.19
N PRO A 119 14.11 6.95 13.57
CA PRO A 119 14.19 8.13 12.72
C PRO A 119 14.49 9.40 13.52
N ALA A 120 15.26 10.32 12.94
CA ALA A 120 15.55 11.62 13.56
C ALA A 120 14.29 12.49 13.73
N ASN A 121 13.35 12.40 12.79
CA ASN A 121 12.06 13.07 12.86
C ASN A 121 10.91 12.10 12.57
N LEU A 122 10.39 11.49 13.63
CA LEU A 122 9.29 10.53 13.55
C LEU A 122 8.01 11.14 12.97
N PHE A 123 7.75 12.43 13.22
CA PHE A 123 6.53 13.09 12.76
C PHE A 123 6.47 13.22 11.24
N ILE A 124 7.55 13.68 10.61
CA ILE A 124 7.64 13.80 9.14
C ILE A 124 7.55 12.42 8.50
N LEU A 125 8.27 11.44 9.04
CA LEU A 125 8.22 10.07 8.54
C LEU A 125 6.81 9.47 8.65
N ALA A 126 6.13 9.67 9.78
CA ALA A 126 4.77 9.16 9.98
C ALA A 126 3.80 9.71 8.93
N ILE A 127 3.89 11.00 8.60
CA ILE A 127 3.08 11.60 7.52
C ILE A 127 3.40 10.96 6.18
N ALA A 128 4.69 10.77 5.85
CA ALA A 128 5.11 10.12 4.60
C ALA A 128 4.61 8.66 4.50
N LEU A 129 4.63 7.91 5.59
CA LEU A 129 4.11 6.53 5.66
C LEU A 129 2.59 6.48 5.49
N ILE A 130 1.86 7.39 6.15
CA ILE A 130 0.39 7.51 6.00
C ILE A 130 0.06 7.82 4.54
N LEU A 131 0.73 8.79 3.95
CA LEU A 131 0.51 9.19 2.57
C LEU A 131 0.84 8.07 1.58
N SER A 132 1.91 7.33 1.84
CA SER A 132 2.27 6.15 1.05
C SER A 132 1.20 5.07 1.16
N THR A 133 0.67 4.82 2.36
CA THR A 133 -0.44 3.88 2.56
C THR A 133 -1.64 4.25 1.67
N VAL A 134 -2.00 5.54 1.62
CA VAL A 134 -3.10 6.02 0.76
C VAL A 134 -2.82 5.74 -0.72
N PHE A 135 -1.59 5.93 -1.18
CA PHE A 135 -1.18 5.62 -2.55
C PHE A 135 -1.26 4.12 -2.87
N TYR A 136 -0.75 3.24 -2.00
CA TYR A 136 -0.77 1.80 -2.22
C TYR A 136 -2.18 1.21 -2.10
N ILE A 137 -3.05 1.77 -1.25
CA ILE A 137 -4.48 1.45 -1.26
C ILE A 137 -5.07 1.79 -2.64
N ALA A 138 -4.77 2.95 -3.22
CA ALA A 138 -5.26 3.32 -4.54
C ALA A 138 -4.83 2.32 -5.62
N ILE A 139 -3.56 1.91 -5.63
CA ILE A 139 -3.10 0.87 -6.57
C ILE A 139 -3.81 -0.46 -6.31
N GLY A 140 -3.94 -0.87 -5.05
CA GLY A 140 -4.65 -2.11 -4.69
C GLY A 140 -6.11 -2.08 -5.14
N THR A 141 -6.77 -0.92 -5.03
CA THR A 141 -8.12 -0.73 -5.57
C THR A 141 -8.15 -0.87 -7.08
N LEU A 142 -7.22 -0.23 -7.80
CA LEU A 142 -7.10 -0.35 -9.25
C LEU A 142 -6.94 -1.81 -9.67
N CYS A 143 -5.98 -2.53 -9.09
CA CYS A 143 -5.75 -3.95 -9.38
C CYS A 143 -7.00 -4.80 -9.08
N GLY A 144 -7.65 -4.55 -7.94
CA GLY A 144 -8.88 -5.25 -7.55
C GLY A 144 -10.04 -4.99 -8.50
N LEU A 145 -10.08 -3.81 -9.16
CA LEU A 145 -11.09 -3.50 -10.16
C LEU A 145 -10.88 -4.24 -11.49
N PHE A 146 -9.66 -4.63 -11.83
CA PHE A 146 -9.39 -5.47 -13.00
C PHE A 146 -9.54 -6.97 -12.71
N ALA A 147 -9.24 -7.40 -11.49
CA ALA A 147 -9.38 -8.80 -11.08
C ALA A 147 -10.84 -9.27 -11.07
N LYS A 148 -11.09 -10.46 -11.60
CA LYS A 148 -12.38 -11.17 -11.49
C LYS A 148 -12.40 -12.16 -10.33
N THR A 149 -11.25 -12.72 -9.99
CA THR A 149 -11.06 -13.67 -8.87
C THR A 149 -9.88 -13.25 -7.99
N VAL A 150 -9.85 -13.75 -6.76
CA VAL A 150 -8.73 -13.53 -5.83
C VAL A 150 -7.42 -14.06 -6.42
N MET A 151 -7.47 -15.19 -7.13
CA MET A 151 -6.32 -15.77 -7.82
C MET A 151 -5.80 -14.86 -8.94
N GLU A 152 -6.69 -14.31 -9.78
CA GLU A 152 -6.28 -13.36 -10.82
C GLU A 152 -5.68 -12.08 -10.22
N GLY A 153 -6.26 -11.59 -9.12
CA GLY A 153 -5.71 -10.45 -8.37
C GLY A 153 -4.28 -10.68 -7.90
N SER A 154 -3.97 -11.89 -7.41
CA SER A 154 -2.61 -12.24 -6.98
C SER A 154 -1.57 -12.14 -8.10
N LEU A 155 -1.96 -12.45 -9.34
CA LEU A 155 -1.10 -12.34 -10.52
C LEU A 155 -0.95 -10.89 -11.00
N ILE A 156 -2.05 -10.13 -10.99
CA ILE A 156 -2.06 -8.71 -11.39
C ILE A 156 -1.15 -7.85 -10.51
N ILE A 157 -0.94 -8.25 -9.25
CA ILE A 157 -0.14 -7.50 -8.28
C ILE A 157 1.36 -7.77 -8.39
N LEU A 158 1.78 -8.87 -9.02
CA LEU A 158 3.21 -9.21 -9.13
C LEU A 158 4.06 -8.08 -9.75
N PRO A 159 3.66 -7.42 -10.86
CA PRO A 159 4.40 -6.28 -11.39
C PRO A 159 4.49 -5.12 -10.40
N VAL A 160 3.44 -4.89 -9.61
CA VAL A 160 3.42 -3.83 -8.58
C VAL A 160 4.43 -4.15 -7.48
N ILE A 161 4.44 -5.39 -6.98
CA ILE A 161 5.41 -5.82 -5.97
C ILE A 161 6.83 -5.63 -6.50
N LEU A 162 7.11 -6.06 -7.74
CA LEU A 162 8.43 -5.94 -8.34
C LEU A 162 8.87 -4.48 -8.51
N ILE A 163 8.04 -3.65 -9.14
CA ILE A 163 8.40 -2.26 -9.45
C ILE A 163 8.56 -1.44 -8.18
N PHE A 164 7.63 -1.54 -7.23
CA PHE A 164 7.65 -0.68 -6.05
C PHE A 164 8.57 -1.19 -4.94
N SER A 165 8.76 -2.49 -4.78
CA SER A 165 9.69 -3.01 -3.76
C SER A 165 11.14 -2.85 -4.19
N PHE A 166 11.45 -3.15 -5.45
CA PHE A 166 12.83 -3.16 -5.95
C PHE A 166 13.19 -1.91 -6.76
N GLY A 167 12.24 -1.02 -7.05
CA GLY A 167 12.49 0.26 -7.72
C GLY A 167 13.64 1.07 -7.07
N PRO A 168 13.63 1.28 -5.74
CA PRO A 168 14.70 2.02 -5.08
C PRO A 168 16.05 1.30 -5.17
N LEU A 169 16.06 -0.02 -5.10
CA LEU A 169 17.29 -0.81 -5.22
C LEU A 169 17.86 -0.75 -6.65
N ALA A 170 16.99 -0.77 -7.66
CA ALA A 170 17.39 -0.62 -9.06
C ALA A 170 18.04 0.75 -9.35
N LEU A 171 17.59 1.82 -8.68
CA LEU A 171 18.24 3.13 -8.74
C LEU A 171 19.65 3.12 -8.20
N ALA A 172 19.84 2.50 -7.04
CA ALA A 172 21.15 2.40 -6.40
C ALA A 172 22.18 1.67 -7.28
N LEU A 173 21.73 0.76 -8.15
CA LEU A 173 22.58 -0.04 -9.03
C LEU A 173 22.75 0.53 -10.45
N SER A 174 21.87 1.41 -10.93
CA SER A 174 21.77 1.78 -12.36
C SER A 174 21.66 3.29 -12.59
N SER A 175 22.64 4.05 -12.09
CA SER A 175 22.62 5.52 -12.08
C SER A 175 22.74 6.20 -13.47
N SER A 176 22.90 5.44 -14.56
CA SER A 176 23.21 5.96 -15.90
C SER A 176 22.12 5.73 -16.97
N SER A 177 21.02 5.06 -16.63
CA SER A 177 19.99 4.69 -17.61
C SER A 177 18.79 5.66 -17.61
N PRO A 178 18.10 5.91 -18.74
CA PRO A 178 16.88 6.74 -18.77
C PRO A 178 15.77 6.22 -17.83
N ILE A 179 15.77 4.91 -17.59
CA ILE A 179 14.82 4.22 -16.71
C ILE A 179 15.04 4.64 -15.24
N SER A 180 16.28 4.94 -14.84
CA SER A 180 16.57 5.44 -13.50
C SER A 180 15.88 6.79 -13.20
N LYS A 181 15.79 7.69 -14.19
CA LYS A 181 15.06 8.95 -14.01
C LYS A 181 13.58 8.75 -13.72
N ILE A 182 12.95 7.70 -14.25
CA ILE A 182 11.55 7.39 -13.96
C ILE A 182 11.43 6.72 -12.59
N ALA A 183 12.34 5.79 -12.29
CA ALA A 183 12.36 5.07 -11.03
C ALA A 183 12.60 6.01 -9.83
N GLU A 184 13.33 7.12 -10.01
CA GLU A 184 13.58 8.12 -8.97
C GLU A 184 12.28 8.77 -8.49
N TRP A 185 11.37 9.03 -9.42
CA TRP A 185 10.07 9.65 -9.13
C TRP A 185 9.01 8.67 -8.63
N LEU A 186 9.33 7.38 -8.47
CA LEU A 186 8.41 6.43 -7.88
C LEU A 186 8.19 6.75 -6.39
N PRO A 187 6.95 6.67 -5.88
CA PRO A 187 6.66 6.86 -4.46
C PRO A 187 7.50 6.01 -3.50
N SER A 188 7.85 4.79 -3.89
CA SER A 188 8.74 3.93 -3.10
C SER A 188 10.17 4.48 -3.00
N SER A 189 10.68 5.06 -4.09
CA SER A 189 12.01 5.67 -4.15
C SER A 189 12.04 7.00 -3.40
N GLN A 190 11.00 7.81 -3.58
CA GLN A 190 10.84 9.08 -2.87
C GLN A 190 10.72 8.87 -1.35
N LEU A 191 10.06 7.79 -0.90
CA LEU A 191 10.02 7.41 0.50
C LEU A 191 11.43 7.12 1.07
N VAL A 192 12.29 6.43 0.30
CA VAL A 192 13.68 6.14 0.69
C VAL A 192 14.51 7.42 0.72
N LEU A 193 14.42 8.25 -0.32
CA LEU A 193 15.14 9.54 -0.40
C LEU A 193 14.77 10.47 0.77
N LEU A 194 13.49 10.51 1.15
CA LEU A 194 13.05 11.27 2.32
C LEU A 194 13.67 10.71 3.60
N ALA A 195 13.74 9.39 3.75
CA ALA A 195 14.34 8.79 4.93
C ALA A 195 15.86 9.04 5.02
N GLU A 196 16.55 8.98 3.88
CA GLU A 196 17.97 9.34 3.76
C GLU A 196 18.22 10.79 4.13
N ALA A 197 17.39 11.72 3.62
CA ALA A 197 17.47 13.14 3.97
C ALA A 197 17.26 13.38 5.47
N LEU A 198 16.31 12.67 6.10
CA LEU A 198 16.01 12.83 7.52
C LEU A 198 17.15 12.40 8.45
N GLU A 199 18.06 11.53 8.03
CA GLU A 199 19.24 11.16 8.82
C GLU A 199 20.40 12.16 8.72
N GLY A 200 20.41 12.96 7.65
CA GLY A 200 21.44 13.94 7.38
C GLY A 200 21.07 15.37 7.74
N THR A 201 21.88 16.32 7.27
CA THR A 201 21.51 17.74 7.27
C THR A 201 20.64 17.99 6.05
N TYR A 202 19.32 18.12 6.26
CA TYR A 202 18.37 18.33 5.15
C TYR A 202 17.98 19.80 5.01
N THR A 203 17.72 20.18 3.77
CA THR A 203 17.02 21.43 3.44
C THR A 203 15.50 21.19 3.44
N THR A 204 14.72 22.25 3.56
CA THR A 204 13.25 22.16 3.51
C THR A 204 12.76 21.53 2.18
N MET A 205 13.52 21.71 1.09
CA MET A 205 13.17 21.15 -0.22
C MET A 205 13.31 19.64 -0.28
N ASP A 206 14.26 19.06 0.46
CA ASP A 206 14.51 17.61 0.50
C ASP A 206 13.35 16.84 1.17
N VAL A 207 12.53 17.54 1.97
CA VAL A 207 11.31 16.99 2.57
C VAL A 207 10.08 17.26 1.69
N ILE A 208 9.95 18.48 1.15
CA ILE A 208 8.78 18.87 0.37
C ILE A 208 8.68 18.09 -0.95
N ILE A 209 9.79 17.90 -1.66
CA ILE A 209 9.78 17.24 -2.97
C ILE A 209 9.23 15.81 -2.87
N PRO A 210 9.75 14.93 -1.99
CA PRO A 210 9.20 13.59 -1.84
C PRO A 210 7.75 13.56 -1.41
N MET A 211 7.35 14.44 -0.48
CA MET A 211 5.95 14.49 -0.02
C MET A 211 5.00 14.88 -1.16
N VAL A 212 5.34 15.92 -1.93
CA VAL A 212 4.54 16.36 -3.08
C VAL A 212 4.50 15.27 -4.15
N ALA A 213 5.61 14.59 -4.43
CA ALA A 213 5.65 13.50 -5.40
C ALA A 213 4.67 12.36 -5.01
N ILE A 214 4.68 11.93 -3.74
CA ILE A 214 3.75 10.90 -3.25
C ILE A 214 2.30 11.40 -3.31
N ILE A 215 2.02 12.67 -2.98
CA ILE A 215 0.67 13.27 -3.10
C ILE A 215 0.19 13.23 -4.54
N VAL A 216 1.01 13.69 -5.49
CA VAL A 216 0.67 13.75 -6.91
C VAL A 216 0.36 12.34 -7.43
N TRP A 217 1.22 11.36 -7.13
CA TRP A 217 0.99 9.97 -7.50
C TRP A 217 -0.29 9.39 -6.88
N SER A 218 -0.56 9.70 -5.61
CA SER A 218 -1.78 9.29 -4.91
C SER A 218 -3.03 9.87 -5.58
N LEU A 219 -3.02 11.18 -5.91
CA LEU A 219 -4.14 11.82 -6.58
C LEU A 219 -4.38 11.22 -7.98
N VAL A 220 -3.32 11.02 -8.76
CA VAL A 220 -3.41 10.42 -10.10
C VAL A 220 -4.00 9.01 -10.04
N THR A 221 -3.54 8.17 -9.12
CA THR A 221 -4.05 6.80 -8.98
C THR A 221 -5.48 6.75 -8.47
N TRP A 222 -5.87 7.62 -7.52
CA TRP A 222 -7.26 7.71 -7.06
C TRP A 222 -8.22 8.23 -8.14
N ILE A 223 -7.79 9.20 -8.96
CA ILE A 223 -8.59 9.67 -10.11
C ILE A 223 -8.77 8.54 -11.13
N ALA A 224 -7.69 7.82 -11.46
CA ALA A 224 -7.76 6.66 -12.34
C ALA A 224 -8.68 5.56 -11.77
N ALA A 225 -8.59 5.30 -10.47
CA ALA A 225 -9.44 4.34 -9.76
C ALA A 225 -10.91 4.73 -9.88
N GLY A 226 -11.24 6.00 -9.59
CA GLY A 226 -12.60 6.52 -9.69
C GLY A 226 -13.18 6.47 -11.11
N PHE A 227 -12.37 6.76 -12.13
CA PHE A 227 -12.80 6.70 -13.53
C PHE A 227 -13.08 5.24 -13.96
N ILE A 228 -12.18 4.33 -13.64
CA ILE A 228 -12.32 2.91 -13.99
C ILE A 228 -13.47 2.26 -13.21
N TYR A 229 -13.65 2.65 -11.94
CA TYR A 229 -14.73 2.17 -11.08
C TYR A 229 -16.10 2.45 -11.68
N LYS A 230 -16.33 3.68 -12.17
CA LYS A 230 -17.58 4.06 -12.84
C LYS A 230 -17.85 3.25 -14.10
N LYS A 231 -16.80 2.84 -14.83
CA LYS A 231 -16.93 2.11 -16.08
C LYS A 231 -17.15 0.61 -15.85
N ARG A 232 -16.42 0.00 -14.91
CA ARG A 232 -16.34 -1.45 -14.70
C ARG A 232 -17.40 -2.04 -13.77
N MET A 233 -18.14 -1.22 -13.03
CA MET A 233 -19.24 -1.71 -12.16
C MET A 233 -20.63 -1.54 -12.78
N VAL A 234 -20.71 -0.91 -13.96
CA VAL A 234 -21.94 -0.80 -14.75
C VAL A 234 -22.03 -1.92 -15.78
N ASP A 235 -20.89 -2.50 -16.17
CA ASP A 235 -20.77 -3.74 -16.96
C ASP A 235 -20.89 -4.98 -16.07
#